data_AF-A0AAE0SPD8-F1
#
_entry.id   AF-A0AAE0SPD8-F1
#
_cell.length_a   1.000
_cell.length_b   1.000
_cell.length_c   1.000
_cell.angle_alpha   90.00
_cell.angle_beta   90.00
_cell.angle_gamma   90.00
#
_symmetry.space_group_name_H-M   'P 1'
#
loop_
_entity.id
_entity.type
_entity.pdbx_description
1 polymer ?
#
loop_
_entity_poly.entity_id
_entity_poly.type
_entity_poly.pdbx_seq_one_letter_code
_entity_poly.pdbx_strand_id
1 'polypeptide(L)'
;MTPSIALPETKFLSVQGDPKIESLLAKNVHTGNPVYILDWRSKLELPNSKVTLFSRKSYRGVPMNLEIEKEVYFIDDNKTNCEKWAVVTTIFKPSESVRYIIKNPNWCMVVVADIQTQSKESYIAELGYKGENVIFLEPDDHAKLYPAISNALPWKHFGRKNIGYIYAIHHGAEYIWDFDDDNIGIIDLEMLRANTNPWYLTPCSELSTPLINPYPYFGVNETYSWPRGFPLEEIRNPAVTPELCQTNVSLTIGVIQSLANKQPDVDAIYRFTRDNPFNFKAILESHLPLIIPKGVFTPFNAQATLWAKPAFIYLLLPISVDGRVTDIWRSYIAAYFFHKHDIKLIFTPPYVLQDRNPHNLLKDLRAENDLYMRSNVLINLLSELSNTHRFLSLQQLYEELYKRGYIESEDLKFIRAWIKTVEAIYVKRKATVSN
;
A
#
# COMPACT_ATOMS: atom_id res chain seq x y z
N MET A 1 56.39 5.00 42.76
CA MET A 1 55.42 4.18 43.51
C MET A 1 54.04 4.79 43.29
N THR A 2 53.33 4.21 42.34
CA THR A 2 51.94 4.51 41.96
C THR A 2 50.99 3.73 42.88
N PRO A 3 49.99 4.35 43.52
CA PRO A 3 48.96 3.62 44.24
C PRO A 3 47.78 3.30 43.31
N SER A 4 47.40 2.02 43.30
CA SER A 4 46.26 1.43 42.59
C SER A 4 44.93 1.96 43.11
N ILE A 5 44.02 2.32 42.20
CA ILE A 5 42.61 2.56 42.50
C ILE A 5 41.84 1.27 42.20
N ALA A 6 41.33 0.62 43.24
CA ALA A 6 40.40 -0.50 43.18
C ALA A 6 38.97 0.02 42.97
N LEU A 7 38.23 -0.59 42.05
CA LEU A 7 36.80 -0.37 41.83
C LEU A 7 35.98 -1.18 42.85
N PRO A 8 34.84 -0.66 43.36
CA PRO A 8 33.99 -1.41 44.29
C PRO A 8 33.07 -2.42 43.57
N GLU A 9 32.78 -3.48 44.32
CA GLU A 9 32.10 -4.72 44.00
C GLU A 9 30.68 -4.58 43.40
N THR A 10 30.44 -5.26 42.28
CA THR A 10 29.09 -5.48 41.73
C THR A 10 28.48 -6.73 42.37
N LYS A 11 27.39 -6.54 43.11
CA LYS A 11 26.54 -7.63 43.63
C LYS A 11 25.91 -8.41 42.48
N PHE A 12 26.14 -9.72 42.44
CA PHE A 12 25.37 -10.65 41.62
C PHE A 12 24.00 -10.89 42.27
N LEU A 13 22.92 -10.54 41.58
CA LEU A 13 21.58 -11.08 41.85
C LEU A 13 21.39 -12.32 40.95
N SER A 14 21.37 -13.48 41.59
CA SER A 14 21.08 -14.78 40.98
C SER A 14 19.61 -14.87 40.57
N VAL A 15 19.33 -15.15 39.30
CA VAL A 15 17.99 -15.57 38.85
C VAL A 15 18.02 -17.08 38.68
N GLN A 16 17.51 -17.79 39.70
CA GLN A 16 17.12 -19.20 39.59
C GLN A 16 15.72 -19.29 38.99
N GLY A 17 15.51 -20.21 38.05
CA GLY A 17 14.19 -20.77 37.78
C GLY A 17 13.81 -21.01 36.31
N ASP A 18 14.39 -22.02 35.66
CA ASP A 18 13.65 -23.05 34.89
C ASP A 18 14.62 -24.17 34.43
N PRO A 19 14.57 -25.38 35.03
CA PRO A 19 15.44 -26.51 34.66
C PRO A 19 15.31 -26.94 33.19
N LYS A 20 14.18 -26.64 32.51
CA LYS A 20 14.02 -26.94 31.07
C LYS A 20 14.83 -26.00 30.19
N ILE A 21 14.98 -24.73 30.59
CA ILE A 21 15.78 -23.73 29.86
C ILE A 21 17.27 -24.01 30.01
N GLU A 22 17.73 -24.40 31.21
CA GLU A 22 19.13 -24.79 31.43
C GLU A 22 19.53 -26.05 30.63
N SER A 23 18.62 -27.03 30.49
CA SER A 23 18.89 -28.23 29.67
C SER A 23 18.94 -27.94 28.16
N LEU A 24 18.17 -26.95 27.68
CA LEU A 24 18.18 -26.48 26.29
C LEU A 24 19.44 -25.67 25.96
N LEU A 25 19.94 -24.89 26.94
CA LEU A 25 21.19 -24.15 26.82
C LEU A 25 22.40 -25.09 26.83
N ALA A 26 22.42 -26.13 27.65
CA ALA A 26 23.53 -27.08 27.72
C ALA A 26 23.69 -27.96 26.45
N LYS A 27 22.59 -28.22 25.71
CA LYS A 27 22.63 -29.08 24.50
C LYS A 27 23.08 -28.37 23.21
N ASN A 28 23.12 -27.04 23.17
CA ASN A 28 23.41 -26.27 21.94
C ASN A 28 24.78 -25.55 21.95
N VAL A 29 25.64 -25.78 22.93
CA VAL A 29 26.97 -25.12 23.01
C VAL A 29 27.97 -25.65 21.96
N HIS A 30 27.66 -26.72 21.21
CA HIS A 30 28.59 -27.31 20.23
C HIS A 30 28.27 -27.07 18.74
N THR A 31 27.28 -26.25 18.39
CA THR A 31 26.91 -26.04 16.96
C THR A 31 27.08 -24.62 16.42
N GLY A 32 27.62 -23.68 17.21
CA GLY A 32 28.04 -22.37 16.69
C GLY A 32 26.93 -21.46 16.13
N ASN A 33 25.65 -21.81 16.30
CA ASN A 33 24.52 -20.98 15.89
C ASN A 33 23.98 -20.15 17.06
N PRO A 34 23.71 -18.84 16.88
CA PRO A 34 23.18 -17.99 17.94
C PRO A 34 21.72 -18.32 18.26
N VAL A 35 21.43 -18.61 19.53
CA VAL A 35 20.08 -18.72 20.08
C VAL A 35 19.67 -17.34 20.62
N TYR A 36 18.60 -16.76 20.10
CA TYR A 36 18.03 -15.52 20.64
C TYR A 36 16.93 -15.85 21.64
N ILE A 37 17.09 -15.43 22.91
CA ILE A 37 16.02 -15.40 23.91
C ILE A 37 15.57 -13.94 24.06
N LEU A 38 14.29 -13.67 23.81
CA LEU A 38 13.68 -12.35 23.96
C LEU A 38 13.18 -12.18 25.40
N ASP A 39 13.84 -11.31 26.18
CA ASP A 39 13.32 -10.80 27.44
C ASP A 39 12.61 -9.46 27.21
N TRP A 40 11.34 -9.39 27.61
CA TRP A 40 10.40 -8.31 27.29
C TRP A 40 10.18 -7.33 28.45
N ARG A 41 10.98 -7.36 29.52
CA ARG A 41 10.81 -6.45 30.66
C ARG A 41 12.11 -5.78 31.12
N SER A 42 12.41 -4.62 30.57
CA SER A 42 13.07 -3.55 31.36
C SER A 42 12.83 -2.16 30.75
N LYS A 43 12.08 -1.34 31.48
CA LYS A 43 11.97 0.12 31.30
C LYS A 43 13.23 0.79 31.85
N LEU A 44 13.83 1.71 31.11
CA LEU A 44 14.73 2.75 31.59
C LEU A 44 14.78 3.88 30.55
N GLU A 45 14.31 5.06 30.92
CA GLU A 45 14.41 6.30 30.15
C GLU A 45 15.83 6.88 30.27
N LEU A 46 16.43 7.38 29.18
CA LEU A 46 17.51 8.37 29.24
C LEU A 46 17.56 9.28 27.98
N PRO A 47 18.06 10.53 28.12
CA PRO A 47 17.98 11.60 27.12
C PRO A 47 19.15 11.57 26.11
N ASN A 48 18.92 12.13 24.92
CA ASN A 48 19.90 12.46 23.87
C ASN A 48 20.69 11.29 23.24
N SER A 49 19.98 10.34 22.60
CA SER A 49 20.60 9.47 21.60
C SER A 49 19.68 9.23 20.40
N LYS A 50 20.23 9.34 19.18
CA LYS A 50 19.56 8.95 17.92
C LYS A 50 19.49 7.42 17.86
N VAL A 51 18.49 6.83 18.51
CA VAL A 51 18.20 5.40 18.50
C VAL A 51 16.76 5.22 18.05
N THR A 52 16.49 4.32 17.10
CA THR A 52 15.12 4.00 16.68
C THR A 52 14.45 3.14 17.74
N LEU A 53 13.20 3.49 18.09
CA LEU A 53 12.37 2.86 19.12
C LEU A 53 12.15 1.33 18.94
N PHE A 54 12.47 0.76 17.78
CA PHE A 54 12.07 -0.60 17.41
C PHE A 54 13.19 -1.63 17.36
N SER A 55 14.45 -1.21 17.40
CA SER A 55 15.54 -2.16 17.64
C SER A 55 16.75 -1.43 18.17
N ARG A 56 17.36 -1.94 19.24
CA ARG A 56 18.75 -1.64 19.59
C ARG A 56 19.73 -2.24 18.55
N LYS A 57 19.45 -2.14 17.24
CA LYS A 57 20.28 -2.64 16.13
C LYS A 57 20.58 -1.55 15.11
N SER A 58 21.78 -1.65 14.54
CA SER A 58 22.38 -0.83 13.50
C SER A 58 21.48 -0.67 12.26
N TYR A 59 21.47 0.53 11.68
CA TYR A 59 20.94 0.78 10.33
C TYR A 59 21.56 -0.22 9.33
N ARG A 60 20.74 -0.82 8.45
CA ARG A 60 21.28 -1.64 7.36
C ARG A 60 22.06 -0.74 6.39
N GLY A 61 23.24 -1.16 5.95
CA GLY A 61 23.95 -0.46 4.86
C GLY A 61 23.26 -0.72 3.53
N VAL A 62 23.11 0.31 2.68
CA VAL A 62 22.55 0.11 1.33
C VAL A 62 23.57 -0.66 0.48
N PRO A 63 23.19 -1.77 -0.17
CA PRO A 63 24.11 -2.52 -1.02
C PRO A 63 24.65 -1.66 -2.17
N MET A 64 25.98 -1.59 -2.34
CA MET A 64 26.65 -0.80 -3.39
C MET A 64 26.43 -1.35 -4.80
N ASN A 65 26.25 -2.67 -4.95
CA ASN A 65 26.10 -3.34 -6.25
C ASN A 65 24.69 -3.91 -6.40
N LEU A 66 23.76 -3.05 -6.82
CA LEU A 66 22.45 -3.45 -7.33
C LEU A 66 22.47 -3.19 -8.82
N GLU A 67 23.10 -4.11 -9.57
CA GLU A 67 23.08 -4.08 -11.02
C GLU A 67 21.63 -4.22 -11.51
N ILE A 68 21.27 -3.38 -12.47
CA ILE A 68 20.01 -3.50 -13.22
C ILE A 68 20.46 -3.83 -14.63
N GLU A 69 19.99 -4.94 -15.16
CA GLU A 69 20.19 -5.28 -16.57
C GLU A 69 19.78 -4.06 -17.43
N LYS A 70 20.61 -3.72 -18.43
CA LYS A 70 20.47 -2.52 -19.27
C LYS A 70 19.24 -2.54 -20.20
N GLU A 71 18.35 -3.51 -20.02
CA GLU A 71 17.30 -3.82 -20.99
C GLU A 71 15.98 -3.16 -20.57
N VAL A 72 15.66 -2.04 -21.22
CA VAL A 72 14.30 -1.48 -21.24
C VAL A 72 13.72 -1.78 -22.61
N TYR A 73 12.75 -2.69 -22.69
CA TYR A 73 12.07 -3.00 -23.96
C TYR A 73 10.56 -2.82 -23.82
N PHE A 74 9.95 -2.40 -24.93
CA PHE A 74 8.50 -2.24 -25.10
C PHE A 74 8.16 -2.79 -26.49
N ILE A 75 7.37 -3.86 -26.55
CA ILE A 75 7.14 -4.65 -27.78
C ILE A 75 5.82 -4.26 -28.50
N ASP A 76 4.96 -3.47 -27.87
CA ASP A 76 3.66 -3.11 -28.44
C ASP A 76 3.45 -1.59 -28.47
N ASP A 77 3.36 -1.04 -29.68
CA ASP A 77 3.04 0.37 -29.96
C ASP A 77 1.59 0.54 -30.45
N ASN A 78 0.78 -0.52 -30.44
CA ASN A 78 -0.64 -0.39 -30.75
C ASN A 78 -1.32 0.37 -29.62
N LYS A 79 -1.46 1.68 -29.85
CA LYS A 79 -2.24 2.55 -29.00
C LYS A 79 -3.68 2.04 -28.98
N THR A 80 -4.08 1.51 -27.84
CA THR A 80 -5.49 1.31 -27.53
C THR A 80 -6.10 2.68 -27.26
N ASN A 81 -7.28 2.96 -27.82
CA ASN A 81 -7.98 4.24 -27.64
C ASN A 81 -8.65 4.32 -26.26
N CYS A 82 -7.88 4.13 -25.19
CA CYS A 82 -8.42 3.98 -23.84
C CYS A 82 -7.66 4.80 -22.80
N GLU A 83 -8.39 5.71 -22.16
CA GLU A 83 -7.87 6.58 -21.09
C GLU A 83 -8.18 6.05 -19.68
N LYS A 84 -9.17 5.16 -19.55
CA LYS A 84 -9.64 4.61 -18.27
C LYS A 84 -9.38 3.11 -18.23
N TRP A 85 -8.55 2.66 -17.30
CA TRP A 85 -8.10 1.27 -17.19
C TRP A 85 -8.45 0.67 -15.84
N ALA A 86 -9.20 -0.42 -15.81
CA ALA A 86 -9.34 -1.26 -14.63
C ALA A 86 -8.20 -2.30 -14.60
N VAL A 87 -7.53 -2.43 -13.47
CA VAL A 87 -6.38 -3.34 -13.31
C VAL A 87 -6.70 -4.33 -12.21
N VAL A 88 -6.65 -5.62 -12.55
CA VAL A 88 -6.85 -6.73 -11.62
C VAL A 88 -5.78 -7.80 -11.83
N THR A 89 -5.34 -8.42 -10.75
CA THR A 89 -4.58 -9.67 -10.78
C THR A 89 -5.50 -10.77 -10.27
N THR A 90 -5.47 -11.96 -10.86
CA THR A 90 -6.33 -13.05 -10.37
C THR A 90 -5.69 -14.41 -10.57
N ILE A 91 -5.99 -15.32 -9.64
CA ILE A 91 -5.75 -16.77 -9.77
C ILE A 91 -7.06 -17.54 -9.97
N PHE A 92 -8.18 -16.82 -10.07
CA PHE A 92 -9.54 -17.36 -10.11
C PHE A 92 -10.15 -17.26 -11.51
N LYS A 93 -11.34 -17.85 -11.63
CA LYS A 93 -12.22 -17.68 -12.79
C LYS A 93 -12.78 -16.25 -12.83
N PRO A 94 -13.24 -15.76 -13.99
CA PRO A 94 -13.77 -14.41 -14.08
C PRO A 94 -14.95 -14.17 -13.12
N SER A 95 -14.75 -13.27 -12.16
CA SER A 95 -15.71 -12.96 -11.11
C SER A 95 -16.86 -12.06 -11.57
N GLU A 96 -17.88 -11.90 -10.73
CA GLU A 96 -18.95 -10.91 -10.92
C GLU A 96 -18.38 -9.49 -11.06
N SER A 97 -17.35 -9.13 -10.29
CA SER A 97 -16.68 -7.82 -10.35
C SER A 97 -16.06 -7.58 -11.73
N VAL A 98 -15.35 -8.58 -12.27
CA VAL A 98 -14.79 -8.51 -13.62
C VAL A 98 -15.92 -8.33 -14.65
N ARG A 99 -16.98 -9.16 -14.56
CA ARG A 99 -18.15 -9.09 -15.45
C ARG A 99 -18.90 -7.77 -15.37
N TYR A 100 -18.93 -7.14 -14.20
CA TYR A 100 -19.56 -5.85 -13.99
C TYR A 100 -18.81 -4.76 -14.75
N ILE A 101 -17.50 -4.68 -14.59
CA ILE A 101 -16.67 -3.61 -15.16
C ILE A 101 -16.65 -3.68 -16.70
N ILE A 102 -16.52 -4.88 -17.29
CA ILE A 102 -16.43 -5.02 -18.76
C ILE A 102 -17.73 -4.61 -19.50
N LYS A 103 -18.86 -4.51 -18.79
CA LYS A 103 -20.12 -3.99 -19.35
C LYS A 103 -20.07 -2.48 -19.56
N ASN A 104 -19.11 -1.78 -18.93
CA ASN A 104 -18.93 -0.35 -19.12
C ASN A 104 -17.98 -0.10 -20.31
N PRO A 105 -18.48 0.36 -21.47
CA PRO A 105 -17.67 0.54 -22.67
C PRO A 105 -16.63 1.68 -22.53
N ASN A 106 -16.78 2.53 -21.51
CA ASN A 106 -15.83 3.62 -21.26
C ASN A 106 -14.56 3.15 -20.56
N TRP A 107 -14.51 1.89 -20.12
CA TRP A 107 -13.36 1.32 -19.43
C TRP A 107 -12.74 0.18 -20.24
N CYS A 108 -11.42 0.18 -20.30
CA CYS A 108 -10.66 -1.01 -20.63
C CYS A 108 -10.26 -1.73 -19.35
N MET A 109 -9.98 -3.01 -19.48
CA MET A 109 -9.51 -3.84 -18.38
C MET A 109 -8.22 -4.52 -18.79
N VAL A 110 -7.25 -4.54 -17.87
CA VAL A 110 -6.11 -5.46 -17.94
C VAL A 110 -6.21 -6.46 -16.80
N VAL A 111 -6.28 -7.73 -17.17
CA VAL A 111 -6.25 -8.88 -16.27
C VAL A 111 -4.83 -9.44 -16.29
N VAL A 112 -4.17 -9.39 -15.15
CA VAL A 112 -2.81 -9.93 -14.98
C VAL A 112 -2.91 -11.35 -14.41
N ALA A 113 -2.56 -12.34 -15.23
CA ALA A 113 -2.57 -13.73 -14.81
C ALA A 113 -1.33 -14.07 -13.98
N ASP A 114 -1.49 -14.96 -13.00
CA ASP A 114 -0.38 -15.65 -12.36
C ASP A 114 -0.19 -17.04 -13.01
N ILE A 115 0.87 -17.77 -12.64
CA ILE A 115 1.11 -19.14 -13.13
C ILE A 115 0.01 -20.14 -12.73
N GLN A 116 -0.86 -19.76 -11.79
CA GLN A 116 -1.99 -20.58 -11.35
C GLN A 116 -3.30 -20.27 -12.09
N THR A 117 -3.35 -19.18 -12.83
CA THR A 117 -4.55 -18.77 -13.57
C THR A 117 -4.76 -19.68 -14.77
N GLN A 118 -6.03 -19.94 -15.11
CA GLN A 118 -6.35 -20.68 -16.33
C GLN A 118 -5.86 -19.94 -17.59
N SER A 119 -5.61 -20.70 -18.67
CA SER A 119 -5.19 -20.16 -19.97
C SER A 119 -6.11 -19.04 -20.45
N LYS A 120 -5.57 -18.10 -21.23
CA LYS A 120 -6.33 -17.00 -21.83
C LYS A 120 -7.60 -17.47 -22.55
N GLU A 121 -7.53 -18.52 -23.37
CA GLU A 121 -8.68 -19.04 -24.12
C GLU A 121 -9.81 -19.46 -23.18
N SER A 122 -9.47 -20.21 -22.12
CA SER A 122 -10.43 -20.65 -21.10
C SER A 122 -11.00 -19.48 -20.29
N TYR A 123 -10.17 -18.52 -19.88
CA TYR A 123 -10.62 -17.32 -19.15
C TYR A 123 -11.59 -16.49 -19.97
N ILE A 124 -11.25 -16.19 -21.23
CA ILE A 124 -12.09 -15.39 -22.12
C ILE A 124 -13.37 -16.14 -22.50
N ALA A 125 -13.30 -17.45 -22.75
CA ALA A 125 -14.48 -18.27 -23.02
C ALA A 125 -15.47 -18.26 -21.85
N GLU A 126 -14.99 -18.44 -20.62
CA GLU A 126 -15.83 -18.36 -19.41
C GLU A 126 -16.32 -16.94 -19.13
N LEU A 127 -15.52 -15.92 -19.43
CA LEU A 127 -15.93 -14.52 -19.32
C LEU A 127 -17.10 -14.23 -20.28
N GLY A 128 -17.20 -14.97 -21.39
CA GLY A 128 -18.29 -14.83 -22.36
C GLY A 128 -18.27 -13.47 -23.07
N TYR A 129 -17.09 -12.84 -23.14
CA TYR A 129 -16.91 -11.49 -23.67
C TYR A 129 -16.03 -11.51 -24.91
N LYS A 130 -16.43 -10.74 -25.93
CA LYS A 130 -15.75 -10.67 -27.23
C LYS A 130 -15.19 -9.28 -27.55
N GLY A 131 -15.29 -8.33 -26.63
CA GLY A 131 -14.77 -6.98 -26.84
C GLY A 131 -13.25 -6.91 -26.71
N GLU A 132 -12.64 -6.02 -27.46
CA GLU A 132 -11.19 -5.81 -27.51
C GLU A 132 -10.66 -4.94 -26.35
N ASN A 133 -11.55 -4.36 -25.55
CA ASN A 133 -11.23 -3.56 -24.36
C ASN A 133 -10.84 -4.41 -23.13
N VAL A 134 -10.77 -5.74 -23.26
CA VAL A 134 -10.24 -6.63 -22.21
C VAL A 134 -8.92 -7.24 -22.68
N ILE A 135 -7.85 -6.83 -22.02
CA ILE A 135 -6.50 -7.35 -22.23
C ILE A 135 -6.22 -8.40 -21.15
N PHE A 136 -5.91 -9.61 -21.57
CA PHE A 136 -5.46 -10.67 -20.67
C PHE A 136 -3.97 -10.88 -20.90
N LEU A 137 -3.16 -10.61 -19.87
CA LEU A 137 -1.71 -10.80 -19.90
C LEU A 137 -1.38 -12.15 -19.29
N GLU A 138 -0.87 -13.06 -20.12
CA GLU A 138 -0.41 -14.37 -19.67
C GLU A 138 0.99 -14.28 -19.03
N PRO A 139 1.39 -15.30 -18.25
CA PRO A 139 2.73 -15.37 -17.65
C PRO A 139 3.88 -15.03 -18.60
N ASP A 140 3.81 -15.49 -19.84
CA ASP A 140 4.84 -15.24 -20.86
C ASP A 140 4.85 -13.79 -21.37
N ASP A 141 3.69 -13.11 -21.37
CA ASP A 141 3.58 -11.71 -21.80
C ASP A 141 4.31 -10.78 -20.84
N HIS A 142 4.39 -11.14 -19.55
CA HIS A 142 5.03 -10.33 -18.52
C HIS A 142 6.50 -10.08 -18.83
N ALA A 143 7.25 -11.15 -19.14
CA ALA A 143 8.66 -11.09 -19.45
C ALA A 143 8.93 -10.51 -20.85
N LYS A 144 8.02 -10.75 -21.80
CA LYS A 144 8.10 -10.17 -23.16
C LYS A 144 7.92 -8.65 -23.13
N LEU A 145 6.88 -8.16 -22.44
CA LEU A 145 6.53 -6.75 -22.44
C LEU A 145 7.38 -5.94 -21.48
N TYR A 146 7.67 -6.46 -20.29
CA TYR A 146 8.34 -5.71 -19.21
C TYR A 146 9.38 -6.57 -18.48
N PRO A 147 10.47 -7.00 -19.15
CA PRO A 147 11.44 -7.96 -18.60
C PRO A 147 12.03 -7.53 -17.25
N ALA A 148 12.50 -6.29 -17.12
CA ALA A 148 13.09 -5.79 -15.88
C ALA A 148 12.10 -5.80 -14.68
N ILE A 149 10.82 -5.52 -14.94
CA ILE A 149 9.74 -5.55 -13.94
C ILE A 149 9.39 -7.00 -13.60
N SER A 150 9.19 -7.83 -14.62
CA SER A 150 8.82 -9.25 -14.49
C SER A 150 9.89 -10.06 -13.76
N ASN A 151 11.17 -9.85 -14.07
CA ASN A 151 12.30 -10.55 -13.44
C ASN A 151 12.43 -10.23 -11.94
N ALA A 152 12.05 -9.02 -11.53
CA ALA A 152 12.07 -8.63 -10.13
C ALA A 152 10.85 -9.15 -9.35
N LEU A 153 9.75 -9.51 -10.02
CA LEU A 153 8.49 -9.87 -9.38
C LEU A 153 8.38 -11.37 -9.08
N PRO A 154 8.17 -11.75 -7.80
CA PRO A 154 7.89 -13.15 -7.47
C PRO A 154 6.58 -13.63 -8.10
N TRP A 155 6.49 -14.94 -8.37
CA TRP A 155 5.23 -15.61 -8.74
C TRP A 155 4.37 -15.89 -7.51
N LYS A 156 3.07 -16.08 -7.72
CA LYS A 156 2.07 -16.26 -6.65
C LYS A 156 2.08 -15.11 -5.66
N HIS A 157 2.23 -13.90 -6.20
CA HIS A 157 2.45 -12.71 -5.39
C HIS A 157 1.54 -11.57 -5.84
N PHE A 158 0.87 -10.93 -4.88
CA PHE A 158 -0.05 -9.81 -5.13
C PHE A 158 0.60 -8.67 -5.92
N GLY A 159 1.88 -8.42 -5.67
CA GLY A 159 2.69 -7.42 -6.39
C GLY A 159 2.76 -7.62 -7.91
N ARG A 160 2.35 -8.77 -8.49
CA ARG A 160 2.24 -8.92 -9.95
C ARG A 160 1.26 -7.94 -10.60
N LYS A 161 0.31 -7.41 -9.83
CA LYS A 161 -0.58 -6.31 -10.23
C LYS A 161 0.18 -5.08 -10.78
N ASN A 162 1.43 -4.86 -10.34
CA ASN A 162 2.32 -3.83 -10.88
C ASN A 162 2.50 -3.89 -12.41
N ILE A 163 2.48 -5.09 -13.00
CA ILE A 163 2.58 -5.27 -14.46
C ILE A 163 1.38 -4.66 -15.17
N GLY A 164 0.19 -4.84 -14.61
CA GLY A 164 -1.05 -4.24 -15.13
C GLY A 164 -1.03 -2.71 -15.03
N TYR A 165 -0.47 -2.16 -13.95
CA TYR A 165 -0.28 -0.70 -13.84
C TYR A 165 0.66 -0.18 -14.92
N ILE A 166 1.84 -0.80 -15.10
CA ILE A 166 2.77 -0.42 -16.16
C ILE A 166 2.12 -0.55 -17.54
N TYR A 167 1.36 -1.61 -17.78
CA TYR A 167 0.61 -1.78 -19.03
C TYR A 167 -0.36 -0.62 -19.26
N ALA A 168 -1.21 -0.30 -18.29
CA ALA A 168 -2.15 0.81 -18.41
C ALA A 168 -1.43 2.16 -18.66
N ILE A 169 -0.33 2.44 -17.94
CA ILE A 169 0.49 3.65 -18.12
C ILE A 169 1.08 3.69 -19.54
N HIS A 170 1.65 2.57 -19.99
CA HIS A 170 2.23 2.42 -21.32
C HIS A 170 1.19 2.66 -22.43
N HIS A 171 -0.04 2.20 -22.23
CA HIS A 171 -1.11 2.24 -23.24
C HIS A 171 -2.01 3.47 -23.22
N GLY A 172 -1.93 4.38 -22.25
CA GLY A 172 -2.66 5.67 -22.37
C GLY A 172 -3.47 6.09 -21.20
N ALA A 173 -3.37 5.37 -20.08
CA ALA A 173 -4.15 5.71 -18.92
C ALA A 173 -4.00 7.18 -18.53
N GLU A 174 -5.13 7.83 -18.36
CA GLU A 174 -5.29 9.04 -17.55
C GLU A 174 -5.83 8.65 -16.16
N TYR A 175 -6.56 7.52 -16.10
CA TYR A 175 -7.10 6.95 -14.87
C TYR A 175 -6.89 5.43 -14.81
N ILE A 176 -6.52 4.94 -13.63
CA ILE A 176 -6.38 3.51 -13.32
C ILE A 176 -7.30 3.18 -12.15
N TRP A 177 -8.28 2.30 -12.34
CA TRP A 177 -9.07 1.68 -11.28
C TRP A 177 -8.36 0.43 -10.78
N ASP A 178 -7.73 0.57 -9.61
CA ASP A 178 -7.04 -0.50 -8.90
C ASP A 178 -8.05 -1.25 -8.03
N PHE A 179 -8.40 -2.47 -8.44
CA PHE A 179 -9.48 -3.24 -7.80
C PHE A 179 -9.17 -4.72 -7.65
N ASP A 180 -9.78 -5.36 -6.65
CA ASP A 180 -9.71 -6.80 -6.46
C ASP A 180 -10.99 -7.46 -7.03
N ASP A 181 -10.88 -8.74 -7.38
CA ASP A 181 -11.97 -9.45 -8.07
C ASP A 181 -13.20 -9.73 -7.17
N ASP A 182 -13.14 -9.40 -5.88
CA ASP A 182 -14.25 -9.44 -4.94
C ASP A 182 -14.94 -8.08 -4.70
N ASN A 183 -14.50 -6.99 -5.36
CA ASN A 183 -15.14 -5.67 -5.30
C ASN A 183 -16.07 -5.42 -6.50
N ILE A 184 -17.37 -5.65 -6.31
CA ILE A 184 -18.39 -5.46 -7.35
C ILE A 184 -18.76 -3.99 -7.44
N GLY A 185 -18.35 -3.35 -8.52
CA GLY A 185 -18.64 -1.95 -8.83
C GLY A 185 -17.46 -1.27 -9.52
N ILE A 186 -17.68 -0.04 -9.97
CA ILE A 186 -16.61 0.83 -10.46
C ILE A 186 -16.98 2.28 -10.21
N ILE A 187 -15.97 3.12 -10.02
CA ILE A 187 -16.21 4.54 -9.90
C ILE A 187 -16.83 5.10 -11.19
N ASP A 188 -17.88 5.88 -11.02
CA ASP A 188 -18.47 6.68 -12.09
C ASP A 188 -17.83 8.07 -12.05
N LEU A 189 -16.90 8.32 -12.98
CA LEU A 189 -16.20 9.59 -13.12
C LEU A 189 -17.13 10.74 -13.56
N GLU A 190 -18.21 10.44 -14.26
CA GLU A 190 -19.19 11.44 -14.70
C GLU A 190 -20.07 11.84 -13.53
N MET A 191 -20.58 10.86 -12.78
CA MET A 191 -21.28 11.10 -11.52
C MET A 191 -20.37 11.82 -10.52
N LEU A 192 -19.09 11.45 -10.41
CA LEU A 192 -18.15 12.16 -9.56
C LEU A 192 -18.07 13.64 -9.99
N ARG A 193 -17.91 13.93 -11.30
CA ARG A 193 -17.85 15.31 -11.80
C ARG A 193 -19.17 16.08 -11.66
N ALA A 194 -20.31 15.40 -11.82
CA ALA A 194 -21.65 15.98 -11.79
C ALA A 194 -22.16 16.20 -10.36
N ASN A 195 -21.90 15.26 -9.45
CA ASN A 195 -22.22 15.36 -8.02
C ASN A 195 -21.17 16.18 -7.26
N THR A 196 -19.96 16.34 -7.80
CA THR A 196 -19.11 17.47 -7.41
C THR A 196 -19.68 18.76 -8.02
N ASN A 197 -20.76 19.24 -7.42
CA ASN A 197 -20.74 20.64 -7.00
C ASN A 197 -19.37 20.82 -6.29
N PRO A 198 -18.52 21.81 -6.60
CA PRO A 198 -17.06 21.80 -6.36
C PRO A 198 -16.61 21.70 -4.89
N TRP A 199 -17.54 21.40 -4.00
CA TRP A 199 -17.45 21.24 -2.57
C TRP A 199 -16.93 19.87 -2.17
N TYR A 200 -16.02 19.90 -1.22
CA TYR A 200 -15.45 18.77 -0.53
C TYR A 200 -15.50 19.05 0.97
N LEU A 201 -15.30 18.03 1.80
CA LEU A 201 -14.96 18.23 3.21
C LEU A 201 -13.46 18.12 3.45
N THR A 202 -12.98 18.89 4.41
CA THR A 202 -11.61 18.84 4.96
C THR A 202 -11.69 19.27 6.42
N PRO A 203 -10.69 18.96 7.28
CA PRO A 203 -10.66 19.50 8.64
C PRO A 203 -10.82 21.03 8.68
N CYS A 204 -11.62 21.53 9.62
CA CYS A 204 -11.89 22.97 9.78
C CYS A 204 -10.66 23.80 10.18
N SER A 205 -9.68 23.16 10.83
CA SER A 205 -8.45 23.78 11.29
C SER A 205 -7.26 22.83 11.11
N GLU A 206 -6.05 23.36 11.29
CA GLU A 206 -4.86 22.53 11.39
C GLU A 206 -5.02 21.48 12.50
N LEU A 207 -4.52 20.27 12.23
CA LEU A 207 -4.61 19.15 13.15
C LEU A 207 -3.38 19.09 14.08
N SER A 208 -3.62 18.71 15.33
CA SER A 208 -2.56 18.43 16.30
C SER A 208 -1.91 17.06 16.11
N THR A 209 -2.44 16.24 15.21
CA THR A 209 -1.95 14.90 14.88
C THR A 209 -1.77 14.77 13.37
N PRO A 210 -0.76 14.04 12.88
CA PRO A 210 -0.56 13.79 11.45
C PRO A 210 -1.50 12.67 10.94
N LEU A 211 -2.65 12.44 11.57
CA LEU A 211 -3.55 11.34 11.26
C LEU A 211 -5.00 11.79 11.19
N ILE A 212 -5.75 11.18 10.27
CA ILE A 212 -7.20 11.29 10.22
C ILE A 212 -7.82 9.94 9.93
N ASN A 213 -8.88 9.59 10.64
CA ASN A 213 -9.65 8.39 10.38
C ASN A 213 -10.89 8.75 9.55
N PRO A 214 -10.97 8.35 8.27
CA PRO A 214 -12.07 8.74 7.41
C PRO A 214 -13.37 7.98 7.70
N TYR A 215 -13.32 6.77 8.27
CA TYR A 215 -14.49 5.88 8.35
C TYR A 215 -15.65 6.45 9.20
N PRO A 216 -15.42 7.06 10.37
CA PRO A 216 -16.49 7.66 11.17
C PRO A 216 -17.29 8.71 10.41
N TYR A 217 -16.65 9.49 9.52
CA TYR A 217 -17.32 10.51 8.73
C TYR A 217 -18.39 9.92 7.79
N PHE A 218 -18.13 8.76 7.19
CA PHE A 218 -19.08 8.12 6.27
C PHE A 218 -20.17 7.29 6.99
N GLY A 219 -20.17 7.32 8.32
CA GLY A 219 -21.21 6.76 9.16
C GLY A 219 -21.15 5.23 9.26
N VAL A 220 -20.70 4.73 10.42
CA VAL A 220 -20.73 3.31 10.78
C VAL A 220 -21.55 3.17 12.08
N ASN A 221 -22.27 2.06 12.25
CA ASN A 221 -23.06 1.83 13.47
C ASN A 221 -22.18 1.53 14.70
N GLU A 222 -21.02 0.89 14.46
CA GLU A 222 -20.06 0.52 15.49
C GLU A 222 -19.30 1.70 16.09
N THR A 223 -18.94 1.57 17.37
CA THR A 223 -18.09 2.55 18.04
C THR A 223 -16.63 2.30 17.66
N TYR A 224 -16.02 3.29 16.98
CA TYR A 224 -14.68 3.24 16.39
C TYR A 224 -14.59 2.27 15.21
N SER A 225 -14.68 2.81 14.00
CA SER A 225 -14.41 2.13 12.73
C SER A 225 -13.15 2.68 12.11
N TRP A 226 -12.29 1.85 11.54
CA TRP A 226 -11.02 2.30 10.95
C TRP A 226 -10.63 1.45 9.73
N PRO A 227 -9.93 2.04 8.73
CA PRO A 227 -9.40 1.28 7.60
C PRO A 227 -8.23 0.38 8.02
N ARG A 228 -8.03 -0.73 7.29
CA ARG A 228 -6.89 -1.63 7.50
C ARG A 228 -5.57 -0.85 7.48
N GLY A 229 -4.76 -1.09 8.52
CA GLY A 229 -3.45 -0.48 8.68
C GLY A 229 -3.42 0.91 9.29
N PHE A 230 -4.57 1.40 9.77
CA PHE A 230 -4.63 2.57 10.65
C PHE A 230 -3.92 2.23 11.98
N PRO A 231 -3.12 3.13 12.57
CA PRO A 231 -2.44 2.86 13.83
C PRO A 231 -3.40 2.47 14.95
N LEU A 232 -3.23 1.26 15.51
CA LEU A 232 -4.14 0.72 16.53
C LEU A 232 -4.14 1.54 17.81
N GLU A 233 -3.01 2.15 18.15
CA GLU A 233 -2.88 3.03 19.32
C GLU A 233 -3.69 4.34 19.16
N GLU A 234 -4.06 4.72 17.93
CA GLU A 234 -4.76 5.97 17.62
C GLU A 234 -6.27 5.78 17.39
N ILE A 235 -6.79 4.55 17.30
CA ILE A 235 -8.21 4.30 16.96
C ILE A 235 -9.21 4.90 17.96
N ARG A 236 -8.77 5.18 19.19
CA ARG A 236 -9.57 5.83 20.25
C ARG A 236 -9.20 7.30 20.47
N ASN A 237 -8.24 7.84 19.73
CA ASN A 237 -7.82 9.22 19.87
C ASN A 237 -8.85 10.15 19.20
N PRO A 238 -9.55 11.03 19.94
CA PRO A 238 -10.54 11.92 19.34
C PRO A 238 -9.90 12.92 18.34
N ALA A 239 -8.60 13.18 18.43
CA ALA A 239 -7.91 14.08 17.52
C ALA A 239 -7.85 13.57 16.07
N VAL A 240 -8.01 12.25 15.84
CA VAL A 240 -8.03 11.67 14.49
C VAL A 240 -9.41 11.77 13.81
N THR A 241 -10.43 12.26 14.51
CA THR A 241 -11.77 12.51 13.98
C THR A 241 -12.16 13.98 14.20
N PRO A 242 -11.53 14.91 13.44
CA PRO A 242 -11.73 16.34 13.64
C PRO A 242 -13.09 16.81 13.13
N GLU A 243 -13.46 18.03 13.49
CA GLU A 243 -14.55 18.75 12.85
C GLU A 243 -14.22 19.03 11.38
N LEU A 244 -15.23 18.85 10.50
CA LEU A 244 -15.07 18.96 9.05
C LEU A 244 -15.85 20.15 8.50
N CYS A 245 -15.21 20.90 7.61
CA CYS A 245 -15.74 22.09 6.97
C CYS A 245 -15.78 21.91 5.46
N GLN A 246 -16.75 22.54 4.82
CA GLN A 246 -16.86 22.57 3.37
C GLN A 246 -15.78 23.46 2.75
N THR A 247 -15.22 23.02 1.63
CA THR A 247 -14.24 23.77 0.85
C THR A 247 -14.46 23.57 -0.63
N ASN A 248 -14.22 24.59 -1.45
CA ASN A 248 -14.38 24.57 -2.91
C ASN A 248 -13.09 24.94 -3.66
N VAL A 249 -12.00 24.27 -3.29
CA VAL A 249 -10.68 24.51 -3.88
C VAL A 249 -10.48 23.74 -5.18
N SER A 250 -9.74 24.33 -6.12
CA SER A 250 -9.21 23.59 -7.27
C SER A 250 -8.06 22.68 -6.80
N LEU A 251 -8.09 21.42 -7.19
CA LEU A 251 -7.20 20.39 -6.66
C LEU A 251 -6.59 19.56 -7.79
N THR A 252 -5.33 19.18 -7.63
CA THR A 252 -4.74 18.09 -8.40
C THR A 252 -5.06 16.78 -7.68
N ILE A 253 -6.12 16.10 -8.11
CA ILE A 253 -6.49 14.80 -7.52
C ILE A 253 -5.51 13.74 -8.03
N GLY A 254 -4.90 13.01 -7.12
CA GLY A 254 -4.05 11.87 -7.44
C GLY A 254 -4.74 10.55 -7.18
N VAL A 255 -5.45 10.45 -6.06
CA VAL A 255 -6.10 9.20 -5.64
C VAL A 255 -7.50 9.48 -5.11
N ILE A 256 -8.44 8.62 -5.48
CA ILE A 256 -9.77 8.54 -4.88
C ILE A 256 -9.97 7.12 -4.36
N GLN A 257 -10.01 6.97 -3.04
CA GLN A 257 -10.39 5.73 -2.38
C GLN A 257 -11.91 5.70 -2.25
N SER A 258 -12.54 4.77 -2.97
CA SER A 258 -13.93 4.42 -2.67
C SER A 258 -13.99 3.58 -1.42
N LEU A 259 -14.99 3.84 -0.58
CA LEU A 259 -15.38 2.87 0.44
C LEU A 259 -16.04 1.64 -0.19
N ALA A 260 -16.15 0.57 0.60
CA ALA A 260 -16.78 -0.68 0.18
C ALA A 260 -17.86 -1.07 1.19
N ASN A 261 -19.07 -1.34 0.71
CA ASN A 261 -20.15 -1.87 1.52
C ASN A 261 -20.07 -3.40 1.59
N LYS A 262 -20.87 -4.01 2.47
CA LYS A 262 -20.91 -5.44 2.82
C LYS A 262 -19.67 -5.88 3.60
N GLN A 263 -18.49 -5.97 3.00
CA GLN A 263 -17.28 -6.47 3.69
C GLN A 263 -16.10 -5.48 3.70
N PRO A 264 -16.26 -4.21 4.10
CA PRO A 264 -15.22 -3.17 4.03
C PRO A 264 -13.81 -3.63 4.42
N ASP A 265 -12.79 -3.00 3.86
CA ASP A 265 -11.39 -3.33 4.12
C ASP A 265 -10.91 -2.88 5.50
N VAL A 266 -11.24 -3.70 6.48
CA VAL A 266 -10.81 -3.62 7.87
C VAL A 266 -9.86 -4.77 8.19
N ASP A 267 -8.99 -4.53 9.17
CA ASP A 267 -8.00 -5.49 9.62
C ASP A 267 -8.61 -6.68 10.40
N ALA A 268 -7.80 -7.72 10.63
CA ALA A 268 -8.24 -8.92 11.33
C ALA A 268 -8.67 -8.63 12.78
N ILE A 269 -8.05 -7.67 13.49
CA ILE A 269 -8.47 -7.31 14.85
C ILE A 269 -9.89 -6.74 14.85
N TYR A 270 -10.21 -5.84 13.91
CA TYR A 270 -11.57 -5.35 13.75
C TYR A 270 -12.54 -6.51 13.53
N ARG A 271 -12.21 -7.43 12.60
CA ARG A 271 -13.07 -8.59 12.28
C ARG A 271 -13.26 -9.56 13.45
N PHE A 272 -12.29 -9.66 14.35
CA PHE A 272 -12.41 -10.49 15.56
C PHE A 272 -13.23 -9.83 16.67
N THR A 273 -13.28 -8.50 16.71
CA THR A 273 -13.71 -7.76 17.90
C THR A 273 -14.97 -6.92 17.69
N ARG A 274 -15.42 -6.74 16.44
CA ARG A 274 -16.51 -5.85 16.04
C ARG A 274 -17.49 -6.53 15.10
N ASP A 275 -18.67 -5.92 14.97
CA ASP A 275 -19.68 -6.36 14.03
C ASP A 275 -19.20 -6.14 12.58
N ASN A 276 -19.15 -7.23 11.83
CA ASN A 276 -18.84 -7.30 10.41
C ASN A 276 -19.54 -8.54 9.82
N PRO A 277 -20.17 -8.49 8.63
CA PRO A 277 -20.24 -7.41 7.63
C PRO A 277 -20.95 -6.13 8.10
N PHE A 278 -20.60 -4.97 7.53
CA PHE A 278 -21.33 -3.71 7.75
C PHE A 278 -21.37 -2.83 6.49
N ASN A 279 -22.31 -1.87 6.49
CA ASN A 279 -22.44 -0.85 5.45
C ASN A 279 -22.21 0.54 6.04
N PHE A 280 -21.64 1.44 5.23
CA PHE A 280 -21.61 2.86 5.52
C PHE A 280 -22.98 3.48 5.31
N LYS A 281 -23.32 4.51 6.09
CA LYS A 281 -24.56 5.29 5.94
C LYS A 281 -24.48 6.30 4.80
N ALA A 282 -23.28 6.72 4.45
CA ALA A 282 -23.03 7.64 3.36
C ALA A 282 -23.45 7.06 2.01
N ILE A 283 -24.11 7.88 1.19
CA ILE A 283 -24.50 7.57 -0.18
C ILE A 283 -23.97 8.63 -1.14
N LEU A 284 -23.73 8.24 -2.39
CA LEU A 284 -23.03 9.05 -3.40
C LEU A 284 -23.76 10.34 -3.79
N GLU A 285 -25.09 10.37 -3.63
CA GLU A 285 -25.95 11.50 -4.02
C GLU A 285 -25.98 12.61 -2.97
N SER A 286 -25.68 12.31 -1.70
CA SER A 286 -25.89 13.24 -0.58
C SER A 286 -24.69 13.47 0.32
N HIS A 287 -23.61 12.69 0.18
CA HIS A 287 -22.40 12.84 0.99
C HIS A 287 -21.24 13.39 0.15
N LEU A 288 -20.63 14.46 0.65
CA LEU A 288 -19.47 15.07 0.02
C LEU A 288 -18.23 14.16 0.18
N PRO A 289 -17.31 14.15 -0.80
CA PRO A 289 -16.02 13.48 -0.62
C PRO A 289 -15.16 14.19 0.43
N LEU A 290 -14.34 13.42 1.16
CA LEU A 290 -13.41 13.91 2.17
C LEU A 290 -12.00 14.02 1.57
N ILE A 291 -11.44 15.23 1.53
CA ILE A 291 -10.04 15.48 1.18
C ILE A 291 -9.16 15.26 2.41
N ILE A 292 -8.06 14.56 2.21
CA ILE A 292 -7.00 14.46 3.21
C ILE A 292 -6.05 15.65 3.06
N PRO A 293 -5.90 16.50 4.09
CA PRO A 293 -5.07 17.70 4.00
C PRO A 293 -3.58 17.34 3.97
N LYS A 294 -2.77 18.30 3.52
CA LYS A 294 -1.31 18.13 3.44
C LYS A 294 -0.72 17.87 4.82
N GLY A 295 0.19 16.89 4.90
CA GLY A 295 0.89 16.55 6.15
C GLY A 295 0.11 15.59 7.05
N VAL A 296 -1.04 15.11 6.60
CA VAL A 296 -1.92 14.20 7.35
C VAL A 296 -2.03 12.88 6.60
N PHE A 297 -1.89 11.79 7.32
CA PHE A 297 -1.88 10.44 6.78
C PHE A 297 -3.17 9.69 7.13
N THR A 298 -3.57 8.83 6.22
CA THR A 298 -4.56 7.77 6.43
C THR A 298 -4.21 6.66 5.43
N PRO A 299 -4.32 5.38 5.82
CA PRO A 299 -4.09 4.30 4.88
C PRO A 299 -5.23 4.24 3.85
N PHE A 300 -4.88 3.78 2.66
CA PHE A 300 -5.81 3.46 1.58
C PHE A 300 -5.32 2.19 0.86
N ASN A 301 -6.19 1.45 0.18
CA ASN A 301 -5.90 0.09 -0.27
C ASN A 301 -5.84 -0.04 -1.79
N ALA A 302 -5.65 -1.27 -2.28
CA ALA A 302 -5.61 -1.61 -3.70
C ALA A 302 -6.91 -2.31 -4.19
N GLN A 303 -8.04 -2.05 -3.54
CA GLN A 303 -9.29 -2.80 -3.73
C GLN A 303 -10.40 -2.02 -4.45
N ALA A 304 -10.47 -0.71 -4.23
CA ALA A 304 -11.50 0.15 -4.81
C ALA A 304 -10.96 1.57 -4.97
N THR A 305 -9.83 1.68 -5.68
CA THR A 305 -9.00 2.88 -5.66
C THR A 305 -8.77 3.40 -7.05
N LEU A 306 -9.24 4.60 -7.34
CA LEU A 306 -8.94 5.30 -8.57
C LEU A 306 -7.63 6.06 -8.41
N TRP A 307 -6.68 5.80 -9.30
CA TRP A 307 -5.48 6.58 -9.47
C TRP A 307 -5.61 7.47 -10.71
N ALA A 308 -5.21 8.72 -10.60
CA ALA A 308 -5.09 9.65 -11.70
C ALA A 308 -3.61 9.81 -12.09
N LYS A 309 -3.37 10.18 -13.35
CA LYS A 309 -2.03 10.29 -13.95
C LYS A 309 -0.96 11.00 -13.12
N PRO A 310 -1.24 12.13 -12.41
CA PRO A 310 -0.23 12.79 -11.57
C PRO A 310 0.36 11.88 -10.48
N ALA A 311 -0.35 10.83 -10.06
CA ALA A 311 0.05 9.93 -9.00
C ALA A 311 0.65 8.60 -9.50
N PHE A 312 0.70 8.34 -10.80
CA PHE A 312 1.05 7.01 -11.33
C PHE A 312 2.44 6.50 -10.96
N ILE A 313 3.43 7.37 -10.81
CA ILE A 313 4.77 6.94 -10.38
C ILE A 313 4.74 6.30 -8.98
N TYR A 314 3.72 6.59 -8.16
CA TYR A 314 3.54 6.08 -6.80
C TYR A 314 2.59 4.88 -6.70
N LEU A 315 2.12 4.32 -7.83
CA LEU A 315 1.29 3.10 -7.88
C LEU A 315 2.00 1.84 -7.36
N LEU A 316 3.33 1.85 -7.36
CA LEU A 316 4.16 0.68 -7.07
C LEU A 316 3.80 0.02 -5.74
N LEU A 317 3.47 -1.27 -5.80
CA LEU A 317 3.31 -2.14 -4.65
C LEU A 317 4.67 -2.76 -4.27
N PRO A 318 5.19 -2.54 -3.04
CA PRO A 318 6.36 -3.24 -2.53
C PRO A 318 6.21 -4.77 -2.61
N ILE A 319 7.31 -5.48 -2.86
CA ILE A 319 7.30 -6.89 -3.25
C ILE A 319 7.95 -7.83 -2.24
N SER A 320 8.67 -7.32 -1.24
CA SER A 320 9.27 -8.15 -0.17
C SER A 320 8.41 -8.28 1.09
N VAL A 321 7.25 -7.64 1.11
CA VAL A 321 6.30 -7.68 2.24
C VAL A 321 5.08 -8.51 1.89
N ASP A 322 4.33 -8.93 2.92
CA ASP A 322 3.10 -9.70 2.71
C ASP A 322 2.09 -8.93 1.84
N GLY A 323 1.27 -9.66 1.08
CA GLY A 323 0.20 -9.11 0.26
C GLY A 323 -0.83 -8.27 1.06
N ARG A 324 -1.00 -8.54 2.35
CA ARG A 324 -1.87 -7.73 3.25
C ARG A 324 -1.18 -6.47 3.79
N VAL A 325 0.09 -6.26 3.47
CA VAL A 325 0.90 -5.14 3.95
C VAL A 325 1.30 -4.20 2.81
N THR A 326 1.58 -4.75 1.63
CA THR A 326 2.13 -4.03 0.47
C THR A 326 1.30 -2.82 0.04
N ASP A 327 -0.02 -2.96 -0.08
CA ASP A 327 -0.90 -1.89 -0.52
C ASP A 327 -0.99 -0.74 0.49
N ILE A 328 -0.96 -1.08 1.78
CA ILE A 328 -0.94 -0.12 2.88
C ILE A 328 0.42 0.59 2.97
N TRP A 329 1.54 -0.10 2.85
CA TRP A 329 2.87 0.54 2.79
C TRP A 329 3.00 1.48 1.59
N ARG A 330 2.55 1.04 0.40
CA ARG A 330 2.42 1.93 -0.76
C ARG A 330 1.59 3.16 -0.42
N SER A 331 0.48 3.02 0.31
CA SER A 331 -0.42 4.14 0.63
C SER A 331 0.28 5.25 1.42
N TYR A 332 1.05 4.90 2.46
CA TYR A 332 1.81 5.87 3.25
C TYR A 332 2.98 6.47 2.46
N ILE A 333 3.66 5.65 1.65
CA ILE A 333 4.73 6.11 0.74
C ILE A 333 4.18 7.13 -0.27
N ALA A 334 3.05 6.83 -0.90
CA ALA A 334 2.40 7.72 -1.85
C ALA A 334 1.94 9.02 -1.18
N ALA A 335 1.31 8.94 -0.01
CA ALA A 335 0.88 10.10 0.77
C ALA A 335 2.03 11.06 1.09
N TYR A 336 3.23 10.54 1.43
CA TYR A 336 4.42 11.36 1.62
C TYR A 336 4.71 12.25 0.40
N PHE A 337 4.66 11.69 -0.80
CA PHE A 337 4.89 12.45 -2.03
C PHE A 337 3.70 13.34 -2.41
N PHE A 338 2.48 12.91 -2.12
CA PHE A 338 1.29 13.73 -2.34
C PHE A 338 1.37 15.06 -1.57
N HIS A 339 1.85 15.01 -0.33
CA HIS A 339 2.09 16.21 0.48
C HIS A 339 3.14 17.16 -0.15
N LYS A 340 4.16 16.60 -0.80
CA LYS A 340 5.26 17.36 -1.41
C LYS A 340 4.87 17.98 -2.76
N HIS A 341 4.00 17.31 -3.52
CA HIS A 341 3.61 17.71 -4.87
C HIS A 341 2.21 18.35 -4.95
N ASP A 342 1.58 18.62 -3.80
CA ASP A 342 0.23 19.17 -3.69
C ASP A 342 -0.83 18.33 -4.44
N ILE A 343 -0.60 17.01 -4.47
CA ILE A 343 -1.54 16.03 -4.99
C ILE A 343 -2.48 15.65 -3.85
N LYS A 344 -3.77 15.47 -4.13
CA LYS A 344 -4.78 15.13 -3.13
C LYS A 344 -5.19 13.67 -3.16
N LEU A 345 -5.34 13.12 -1.95
CA LEU A 345 -6.06 11.89 -1.66
C LEU A 345 -7.47 12.26 -1.21
N ILE A 346 -8.47 11.59 -1.77
CA ILE A 346 -9.88 11.79 -1.46
C ILE A 346 -10.51 10.46 -1.08
N PHE A 347 -11.40 10.48 -0.10
CA PHE A 347 -12.31 9.36 0.21
C PHE A 347 -13.71 9.71 -0.27
N THR A 348 -14.41 8.75 -0.87
CA THR A 348 -15.81 8.90 -1.30
C THR A 348 -16.71 7.92 -0.57
N PRO A 349 -18.03 8.16 -0.57
CA PRO A 349 -18.99 7.12 -0.21
C PRO A 349 -18.79 5.85 -1.08
N PRO A 350 -19.38 4.71 -0.69
CA PRO A 350 -19.11 3.44 -1.36
C PRO A 350 -19.63 3.38 -2.81
N TYR A 351 -18.72 3.18 -3.77
CA TYR A 351 -19.03 2.78 -5.15
C TYR A 351 -19.07 1.26 -5.35
N VAL A 352 -18.55 0.48 -4.39
CA VAL A 352 -18.43 -0.97 -4.52
C VAL A 352 -19.09 -1.72 -3.38
N LEU A 353 -19.55 -2.93 -3.70
CA LEU A 353 -19.95 -3.96 -2.75
C LEU A 353 -18.85 -5.01 -2.71
N GLN A 354 -18.24 -5.24 -1.55
CA GLN A 354 -17.22 -6.27 -1.41
C GLN A 354 -17.87 -7.61 -1.03
N ASP A 355 -17.77 -8.58 -1.92
CA ASP A 355 -18.18 -9.97 -1.69
C ASP A 355 -16.97 -10.83 -1.35
N ARG A 356 -16.40 -10.56 -0.17
CA ARG A 356 -15.10 -11.07 0.25
C ARG A 356 -14.97 -12.58 0.08
N ASN A 357 -13.85 -13.00 -0.49
CA ASN A 357 -13.45 -14.40 -0.54
C ASN A 357 -13.37 -15.05 0.87
N PRO A 358 -13.51 -16.37 1.03
CA PRO A 358 -13.27 -17.01 2.32
C PRO A 358 -11.81 -16.88 2.77
N HIS A 359 -11.57 -16.37 3.98
CA HIS A 359 -10.21 -16.27 4.55
C HIS A 359 -10.13 -16.86 5.96
N ASN A 360 -8.90 -17.20 6.36
CA ASN A 360 -8.57 -17.56 7.73
C ASN A 360 -8.11 -16.32 8.50
N LEU A 361 -8.96 -15.81 9.39
CA LEU A 361 -8.69 -14.57 10.15
C LEU A 361 -7.42 -14.63 11.01
N LEU A 362 -7.03 -15.81 11.52
CA LEU A 362 -5.77 -15.95 12.27
C LEU A 362 -4.54 -15.84 11.36
N LYS A 363 -4.65 -16.33 10.12
CA LYS A 363 -3.61 -16.13 9.11
C LYS A 363 -3.51 -14.65 8.73
N ASP A 364 -4.65 -13.99 8.53
CA ASP A 364 -4.72 -12.56 8.23
C ASP A 364 -4.08 -11.73 9.35
N LEU A 365 -4.40 -12.02 10.62
CA LEU A 365 -3.80 -11.35 11.77
C LEU A 365 -2.27 -11.45 11.78
N ARG A 366 -1.71 -12.62 11.45
CA ARG A 366 -0.26 -12.82 11.37
C ARG A 366 0.36 -12.06 10.20
N ALA A 367 -0.30 -12.09 9.04
CA ALA A 367 0.13 -11.38 7.84
C ALA A 367 0.13 -9.86 8.03
N GLU A 368 -0.81 -9.33 8.82
CA GLU A 368 -0.98 -7.90 9.09
C GLU A 368 -0.12 -7.39 10.26
N ASN A 369 0.70 -8.23 10.89
CA ASN A 369 1.46 -7.87 12.10
C ASN A 369 2.28 -6.59 11.96
N ASP A 370 2.90 -6.39 10.79
CA ASP A 370 3.70 -5.20 10.51
C ASP A 370 2.86 -3.91 10.51
N LEU A 371 1.59 -3.99 10.11
CA LEU A 371 0.69 -2.85 10.16
C LEU A 371 0.40 -2.44 11.60
N TYR A 372 0.09 -3.43 12.46
CA TYR A 372 -0.22 -3.18 13.87
C TYR A 372 0.96 -2.61 14.65
N MET A 373 2.16 -3.11 14.37
CA MET A 373 3.34 -2.80 15.17
C MET A 373 4.13 -1.61 14.63
N ARG A 374 3.93 -1.20 13.37
CA ARG A 374 4.87 -0.30 12.68
C ARG A 374 4.25 0.85 11.91
N SER A 375 2.92 0.92 11.74
CA SER A 375 2.26 2.02 11.00
C SER A 375 2.55 3.39 11.61
N ASN A 376 2.35 3.56 12.92
CA ASN A 376 2.60 4.86 13.58
C ASN A 376 4.06 5.30 13.48
N VAL A 377 4.97 4.34 13.63
CA VAL A 377 6.41 4.54 13.49
C VAL A 377 6.78 5.00 12.09
N LEU A 378 6.14 4.41 11.08
CA LEU A 378 6.33 4.79 9.69
C LEU A 378 5.82 6.21 9.46
N ILE A 379 4.65 6.56 9.98
CA ILE A 379 4.09 7.92 9.88
C ILE A 379 5.02 8.95 10.52
N ASN A 380 5.55 8.65 11.71
CA ASN A 380 6.52 9.53 12.38
C ASN A 380 7.80 9.70 11.55
N LEU A 381 8.34 8.61 11.01
CA LEU A 381 9.49 8.66 10.11
C LEU A 381 9.21 9.54 8.87
N LEU A 382 8.06 9.34 8.21
CA LEU A 382 7.70 10.10 7.01
C LEU A 382 7.48 11.58 7.31
N SER A 383 6.94 11.90 8.49
CA SER A 383 6.77 13.26 8.98
C SER A 383 8.12 13.93 9.26
N GLU A 384 9.03 13.23 9.93
CA GLU A 384 10.41 13.69 10.17
C GLU A 384 11.19 13.91 8.86
N LEU A 385 11.10 12.96 7.92
CA LEU A 385 11.72 13.09 6.60
C LEU A 385 11.13 14.27 5.82
N SER A 386 9.83 14.51 5.95
CA SER A 386 9.16 15.65 5.32
C SER A 386 9.71 16.98 5.83
N ASN A 387 10.05 17.07 7.11
CA ASN A 387 10.59 18.28 7.72
C ASN A 387 12.09 18.47 7.45
N THR A 388 12.85 17.39 7.41
CA THR A 388 14.32 17.42 7.29
C THR A 388 14.82 17.49 5.85
N HIS A 389 14.11 16.85 4.91
CA HIS A 389 14.52 16.76 3.52
C HIS A 389 13.55 17.51 2.61
N ARG A 390 14.06 18.56 1.96
CA ARG A 390 13.27 19.32 0.99
C ARG A 390 13.00 18.52 -0.29
N PHE A 391 13.99 17.73 -0.73
CA PHE A 391 13.94 16.94 -1.97
C PHE A 391 14.48 15.53 -1.72
N LEU A 392 13.62 14.61 -1.27
CA LEU A 392 13.92 13.18 -1.19
C LEU A 392 13.30 12.51 -2.41
N SER A 393 14.08 11.79 -3.21
CA SER A 393 13.54 11.03 -4.35
C SER A 393 12.81 9.77 -3.88
N LEU A 394 11.96 9.21 -4.75
CA LEU A 394 11.27 7.94 -4.50
C LEU A 394 12.25 6.82 -4.18
N GLN A 395 13.34 6.71 -4.95
CA GLN A 395 14.39 5.72 -4.69
C GLN A 395 15.04 5.93 -3.32
N GLN A 396 15.37 7.17 -2.95
CA GLN A 396 15.98 7.46 -1.65
C GLN A 396 15.03 7.13 -0.49
N LEU A 397 13.72 7.33 -0.64
CA LEU A 397 12.76 6.92 0.37
C LEU A 397 12.73 5.39 0.55
N TYR A 398 12.76 4.63 -0.55
CA TYR A 398 12.88 3.17 -0.48
C TYR A 398 14.20 2.74 0.22
N GLU A 399 15.30 3.43 -0.02
CA GLU A 399 16.55 3.20 0.71
C GLU A 399 16.40 3.48 2.22
N GLU A 400 15.68 4.53 2.63
CA GLU A 400 15.40 4.82 4.05
C GLU A 400 14.51 3.75 4.71
N LEU A 401 13.53 3.23 3.97
CA LEU A 401 12.67 2.13 4.41
C LEU A 401 13.44 0.82 4.56
N TYR A 402 14.32 0.52 3.60
CA TYR A 402 15.22 -0.64 3.66
C TYR A 402 16.17 -0.56 4.86
N LYS A 403 16.81 0.60 5.08
CA LYS A 403 17.72 0.83 6.22
C LYS A 403 17.06 0.52 7.57
N ARG A 404 15.74 0.70 7.66
CA ARG A 404 14.90 0.47 8.85
C ARG A 404 14.13 -0.85 8.82
N GLY A 405 14.38 -1.70 7.81
CA GLY A 405 13.81 -3.03 7.69
C GLY A 405 12.30 -3.07 7.44
N TYR A 406 11.74 -2.05 6.77
CA TYR A 406 10.34 -2.10 6.30
C TYR A 406 10.21 -2.93 5.01
N ILE A 407 11.28 -2.98 4.23
CA ILE A 407 11.38 -3.67 2.96
C ILE A 407 12.78 -4.28 2.83
N GLU A 408 12.93 -5.23 1.91
CA GLU A 408 14.17 -5.95 1.62
C GLU A 408 14.85 -5.47 0.33
N SER A 409 15.99 -6.06 0.01
CA SER A 409 16.86 -5.60 -1.08
C SER A 409 16.22 -5.72 -2.48
N GLU A 410 15.27 -6.65 -2.61
CA GLU A 410 14.46 -6.93 -3.78
C GLU A 410 13.66 -5.71 -4.17
N ASP A 411 13.09 -4.98 -3.19
CA ASP A 411 12.38 -3.73 -3.44
C ASP A 411 13.30 -2.63 -3.95
N LEU A 412 14.56 -2.59 -3.53
CA LEU A 412 15.53 -1.62 -4.04
C LEU A 412 15.88 -1.87 -5.50
N LYS A 413 15.93 -3.14 -5.94
CA LYS A 413 16.08 -3.48 -7.36
C LYS A 413 14.82 -3.11 -8.12
N PHE A 414 13.66 -3.48 -7.56
CA PHE A 414 12.37 -3.27 -8.19
C PHE A 414 12.00 -1.81 -8.39
N ILE A 415 12.22 -0.95 -7.38
CA ILE A 415 11.92 0.49 -7.49
C ILE A 415 12.73 1.17 -8.59
N ARG A 416 13.98 0.73 -8.80
CA ARG A 416 14.81 1.28 -9.86
C ARG A 416 14.35 0.82 -11.24
N ALA A 417 13.94 -0.45 -11.37
CA ALA A 417 13.33 -0.94 -12.60
C ALA A 417 12.04 -0.17 -12.90
N TRP A 418 11.17 0.00 -11.91
CA TRP A 418 9.93 0.78 -12.01
C TRP A 418 10.14 2.20 -12.50
N ILE A 419 11.01 2.97 -11.83
CA ILE A 419 11.29 4.37 -12.20
C ILE A 419 11.77 4.44 -13.65
N LYS A 420 12.76 3.61 -14.03
CA LYS A 420 13.29 3.59 -15.41
C LYS A 420 12.23 3.24 -16.44
N THR A 421 11.38 2.24 -16.17
CA THR A 421 10.31 1.83 -17.08
C THR A 421 9.29 2.96 -17.26
N VAL A 422 8.82 3.57 -16.17
CA VAL A 422 7.84 4.67 -16.21
C VAL A 422 8.42 5.90 -16.94
N GLU A 423 9.67 6.27 -16.65
CA GLU A 423 10.36 7.37 -17.33
C GLU A 423 10.50 7.11 -18.84
N ALA A 424 10.91 5.90 -19.23
CA ALA A 424 11.04 5.53 -20.63
C ALA A 424 9.71 5.62 -21.40
N ILE A 425 8.59 5.19 -20.78
CA ILE A 425 7.24 5.35 -21.35
C ILE A 425 6.94 6.83 -21.61
N TYR A 426 7.16 7.70 -20.61
CA TYR A 426 6.85 9.12 -20.75
C TYR A 426 7.75 9.84 -21.76
N VAL A 427 9.04 9.49 -21.83
CA VAL A 427 9.97 10.03 -22.82
C VAL A 427 9.53 9.64 -24.24
N LYS A 428 9.22 8.35 -24.47
CA LYS A 428 8.75 7.87 -25.78
C LYS A 428 7.50 8.62 -26.24
N ARG A 429 6.53 8.81 -25.34
CA ARG A 429 5.28 9.52 -25.64
C ARG A 429 5.46 10.98 -26.00
N LYS A 430 6.35 11.69 -25.30
CA LYS A 430 6.67 13.08 -25.65
C LYS A 430 7.24 13.18 -27.06
N ALA A 431 8.07 12.22 -27.48
CA ALA A 431 8.59 12.18 -28.84
C ALA A 431 7.50 11.96 -29.89
N THR A 432 6.53 11.08 -29.63
CA THR A 432 5.41 10.81 -30.55
C THR A 432 4.44 11.99 -30.72
N VAL A 433 4.24 12.82 -29.69
CA VAL A 433 3.36 14.01 -29.76
C VAL A 433 4.04 15.22 -30.44
N SER A 434 5.37 15.20 -30.54
CA SER A 434 6.16 16.31 -31.13
C SER A 434 6.41 16.16 -32.63
N ASN A 435 6.02 15.03 -33.23
CA ASN A 435 6.03 14.74 -34.66
C ASN A 435 4.60 14.72 -35.19
#